data_AF-A0A962HMC5-F1
#
_entry.id   AF-A0A962HMC5-F1
#
_cell.length_a   1.000
_cell.length_b   1.000
_cell.length_c   1.000
_cell.angle_alpha   90.00
_cell.angle_beta   90.00
_cell.angle_gamma   90.00
#
_symmetry.space_group_name_H-M   'P 1'
#
loop_
_entity.id
_entity.type
_entity.pdbx_description
1 polymer ?
#
loop_
_entity_poly.entity_id
_entity_poly.type
_entity_poly.pdbx_seq_one_letter_code
_entity_poly.pdbx_strand_id
1 'polypeptide(L)'
;DHSGLDSYAIQQAHYSAVYRHIAGHDPAAFVFLAVEKTPPYAIGIYQLPESLLMRAQTDWRAALNFWAECTASSQYPGYGNDDLMTVIDFYSK
;
A
#
# COMPACT_ATOMS: atom_id res chain seq x y z
N ASP A 1 2.66 -13.53 8.16
CA ASP A 1 3.32 -12.26 8.49
C ASP A 1 3.87 -11.67 7.20
N HIS A 2 3.05 -10.89 6.49
CA HIS A 2 3.37 -10.24 5.19
C HIS A 2 2.94 -8.77 5.16
N SER A 3 2.51 -8.21 6.29
CA SER A 3 1.85 -6.89 6.37
C SER A 3 2.73 -5.74 5.88
N GLY A 4 4.04 -5.83 6.09
CA GLY A 4 5.00 -4.85 5.59
C GLY A 4 5.12 -4.85 4.06
N LEU A 5 5.16 -6.04 3.43
CA LEU A 5 5.27 -6.16 1.97
C LEU A 5 3.99 -5.71 1.25
N ASP A 6 2.82 -5.99 1.84
CA ASP A 6 1.54 -5.54 1.31
C ASP A 6 1.48 -4.00 1.21
N SER A 7 2.00 -3.28 2.21
CA SER A 7 2.06 -1.81 2.22
C SER A 7 2.99 -1.25 1.14
N TYR A 8 4.15 -1.88 0.92
CA TYR A 8 5.07 -1.49 -0.16
C TYR A 8 4.47 -1.77 -1.54
N ALA A 9 3.72 -2.87 -1.70
CA ALA A 9 3.04 -3.18 -2.95
C ALA A 9 1.97 -2.12 -3.30
N ILE A 10 1.20 -1.66 -2.31
CA ILE A 10 0.24 -0.55 -2.49
C ILE A 10 0.97 0.75 -2.87
N GLN A 11 2.11 1.04 -2.24
CA GLN A 11 2.93 2.19 -2.60
C GLN A 11 3.39 2.13 -4.07
N GLN A 12 3.91 0.98 -4.52
CA GLN A 12 4.31 0.78 -5.92
C GLN A 12 3.12 0.94 -6.88
N ALA A 13 1.97 0.36 -6.56
CA ALA A 13 0.75 0.50 -7.37
C ALA A 13 0.35 1.97 -7.52
N HIS A 14 0.32 2.73 -6.41
CA HIS A 14 -0.04 4.13 -6.41
C HIS A 14 0.90 4.98 -7.26
N TYR A 15 2.21 4.92 -7.01
CA TYR A 15 3.17 5.76 -7.73
C TYR A 15 3.27 5.38 -9.21
N SER A 16 3.18 4.09 -9.54
CA SER A 16 3.20 3.65 -10.94
C SER A 16 1.95 4.14 -11.70
N ALA A 17 0.78 4.09 -11.06
CA ALA A 17 -0.46 4.60 -11.64
C ALA A 17 -0.43 6.12 -11.86
N VAL A 18 0.06 6.89 -10.87
CA VAL A 18 0.22 8.35 -10.99
C VAL A 18 1.24 8.69 -12.07
N TYR A 19 2.38 8.00 -12.11
CA TYR A 19 3.38 8.18 -13.15
C TYR A 19 2.77 7.95 -14.53
N ARG A 20 2.09 6.81 -14.74
CA ARG A 20 1.42 6.50 -16.01
C ARG A 20 0.39 7.56 -16.40
N HIS A 21 -0.37 8.07 -15.44
CA HIS A 21 -1.37 9.11 -15.70
C HIS A 21 -0.73 10.40 -16.23
N ILE A 22 0.45 10.77 -15.72
CA ILE A 22 1.14 12.02 -16.11
C ILE A 22 2.01 11.81 -17.36
N ALA A 23 2.74 10.71 -17.44
CA ALA A 23 3.72 10.43 -18.50
C ALA A 23 3.12 9.75 -19.74
N GLY A 24 1.93 9.15 -19.62
CA GLY A 24 1.25 8.43 -20.71
C GLY A 24 1.76 7.00 -20.96
N HIS A 25 2.72 6.51 -20.17
CA HIS A 25 3.23 5.13 -20.24
C HIS A 25 3.66 4.62 -18.87
N ASP A 26 3.81 3.30 -18.72
CA ASP A 26 4.27 2.68 -17.47
C ASP A 26 5.76 3.01 -17.20
N PRO A 27 6.20 3.06 -15.93
CA PRO A 27 7.62 3.22 -15.61
C PRO A 27 8.42 2.01 -16.09
N ALA A 28 9.67 2.24 -16.53
CA ALA A 28 10.54 1.14 -16.98
C ALA A 28 10.86 0.13 -15.87
N ALA A 29 10.95 0.60 -14.62
CA ALA A 29 11.06 -0.23 -13.43
C ALA A 29 10.60 0.56 -12.20
N PHE A 30 10.13 -0.18 -11.19
CA PHE A 30 9.96 0.34 -9.83
C PHE A 30 10.86 -0.48 -8.92
N VAL A 31 11.75 0.17 -8.17
CA VAL A 31 12.69 -0.49 -7.27
C VAL A 31 12.69 0.17 -5.90
N PHE A 32 12.80 -0.65 -4.87
CA PHE A 32 13.01 -0.21 -3.50
C PHE A 32 14.50 -0.25 -3.20
N LEU A 33 15.08 0.91 -2.88
CA LEU A 33 16.46 1.04 -2.44
C LEU A 33 16.48 1.15 -0.92
N ALA A 34 17.04 0.15 -0.25
CA ALA A 34 17.27 0.17 1.19
C ALA A 34 18.74 0.50 1.46
N VAL A 35 18.97 1.44 2.38
CA VAL A 35 20.31 1.79 2.86
C VAL A 35 20.37 1.53 4.35
N GLU A 36 21.37 0.80 4.80
CA GLU A 36 21.63 0.62 6.23
C GLU A 36 21.95 1.97 6.88
N LYS A 37 21.42 2.22 8.08
CA LYS A 37 21.62 3.49 8.79
C LYS A 37 22.98 3.60 9.48
N THR A 38 23.71 2.49 9.59
CA THR A 38 25.00 2.39 10.26
C THR A 38 26.05 1.79 9.32
N PRO A 39 27.35 2.02 9.57
CA PRO A 39 28.41 1.38 8.80
C PRO A 39 28.20 -0.15 8.71
N PRO A 40 28.40 -0.77 7.53
CA PRO A 40 29.07 -0.20 6.34
C PRO A 40 28.18 0.61 5.39
N TYR A 41 26.94 0.96 5.76
CA TYR A 41 25.96 1.64 4.90
C TYR A 41 25.65 0.84 3.62
N ALA A 42 25.50 -0.48 3.76
CA ALA A 42 25.23 -1.34 2.62
C ALA A 42 23.92 -0.96 1.92
N ILE A 43 23.87 -1.25 0.62
CA ILE A 43 22.73 -0.95 -0.26
C ILE A 43 22.09 -2.26 -0.71
N GLY A 44 20.77 -2.35 -0.57
CA GLY A 44 19.94 -3.38 -1.18
C GLY A 44 18.98 -2.77 -2.21
N ILE A 45 18.86 -3.40 -3.38
CA ILE A 45 17.91 -3.00 -4.43
C ILE A 45 16.93 -4.15 -4.63
N TYR A 46 15.64 -3.87 -4.48
CA TYR A 46 14.60 -4.89 -4.49
C TYR A 46 13.50 -4.55 -5.48
N GLN A 47 12.98 -5.59 -6.13
CA GLN A 47 11.73 -5.56 -6.86
C GLN A 47 10.71 -6.42 -6.13
N LEU A 48 9.45 -6.01 -6.16
CA LEU A 48 8.38 -6.82 -5.62
C LEU A 48 7.94 -7.87 -6.65
N PRO A 49 7.60 -9.10 -6.22
CA PRO A 49 7.04 -10.10 -7.11
C PRO A 49 5.67 -9.68 -7.64
N GLU A 50 5.38 -10.02 -8.89
CA GLU A 50 4.13 -9.67 -9.57
C GLU A 50 2.88 -10.15 -8.83
N SER A 51 2.97 -11.29 -8.13
CA SER A 51 1.87 -11.83 -7.33
C SER A 51 1.39 -10.88 -6.23
N LEU A 52 2.29 -10.10 -5.61
CA LEU A 52 1.92 -9.08 -4.64
C LEU A 52 1.28 -7.85 -5.31
N LEU A 53 1.75 -7.50 -6.51
CA LEU A 53 1.28 -6.32 -7.23
C LEU A 53 -0.16 -6.47 -7.72
N MET A 54 -0.55 -7.64 -8.21
CA MET A 54 -1.92 -7.89 -8.66
C MET A 54 -2.95 -7.65 -7.54
N ARG A 55 -2.68 -8.18 -6.34
CA ARG A 55 -3.54 -7.94 -5.16
C ARG A 55 -3.51 -6.47 -4.75
N ALA A 56 -2.33 -5.87 -4.68
CA ALA A 56 -2.17 -4.49 -4.27
C ALA A 56 -2.86 -3.49 -5.21
N GLN A 57 -2.94 -3.76 -6.51
CA GLN A 57 -3.69 -2.92 -7.45
C GLN A 57 -5.19 -2.91 -7.13
N THR A 58 -5.74 -4.05 -6.71
CA THR A 58 -7.14 -4.16 -6.30
C THR A 58 -7.37 -3.39 -5.00
N ASP A 59 -6.53 -3.61 -3.99
CA ASP A 59 -6.61 -2.94 -2.68
C ASP A 59 -6.41 -1.42 -2.83
N TRP A 60 -5.44 -0.99 -3.64
CA TRP A 60 -5.20 0.40 -3.98
C TRP A 60 -6.43 1.07 -4.63
N ARG A 61 -7.07 0.39 -5.59
CA ARG A 61 -8.27 0.92 -6.25
C ARG A 61 -9.43 1.06 -5.26
N ALA A 62 -9.64 0.06 -4.40
CA ALA A 62 -10.65 0.10 -3.36
C ALA A 62 -10.41 1.26 -2.40
N ALA A 63 -9.16 1.46 -1.95
CA ALA A 63 -8.79 2.58 -1.09
C ALA A 63 -9.05 3.95 -1.73
N LEU A 64 -8.75 4.12 -3.03
CA LEU A 64 -9.04 5.36 -3.75
C LEU A 64 -10.55 5.61 -3.91
N ASN A 65 -11.33 4.58 -4.19
CA ASN A 65 -12.79 4.72 -4.29
C ASN A 65 -13.39 5.12 -2.93
N PHE A 66 -12.98 4.45 -1.87
CA PHE A 66 -13.40 4.77 -0.51
C PHE A 66 -13.02 6.20 -0.11
N TRP A 67 -11.79 6.62 -0.44
CA TRP A 67 -11.35 7.99 -0.24
C TRP A 67 -12.21 9.00 -1.00
N ALA A 68 -12.55 8.71 -2.26
CA ALA A 68 -13.42 9.56 -3.08
C ALA A 68 -14.83 9.69 -2.48
N GLU A 69 -15.41 8.59 -1.99
CA GLU A 69 -16.70 8.57 -1.30
C GLU A 69 -16.67 9.41 0.00
N CYS A 70 -15.63 9.23 0.83
CA CYS A 70 -15.46 10.00 2.05
C CYS A 70 -15.33 11.50 1.75
N THR A 71 -14.54 11.83 0.73
CA THR A 71 -14.33 13.23 0.30
C THR A 71 -15.61 13.85 -0.23
N ALA A 72 -16.38 13.12 -1.04
CA ALA A 72 -17.65 13.60 -1.61
C ALA A 72 -18.75 13.78 -0.55
N SER A 73 -18.79 12.90 0.45
CA SER A 73 -19.79 12.93 1.53
C SER A 73 -19.38 13.80 2.73
N SER A 74 -18.10 14.22 2.81
CA SER A 74 -17.50 14.82 4.01
C SER A 74 -17.64 13.96 5.28
N GLN A 75 -17.79 12.65 5.10
CA GLN A 75 -17.89 11.67 6.18
C GLN A 75 -16.66 10.77 6.14
N TYR A 76 -15.97 10.64 7.27
CA TYR A 76 -14.75 9.84 7.39
C TYR A 76 -14.97 8.81 8.48
N PRO A 77 -15.30 7.56 8.11
CA PRO A 77 -15.49 6.49 9.08
C PRO A 77 -14.23 6.34 9.94
N GLY A 78 -14.38 6.55 11.25
CA GLY A 78 -13.37 6.29 12.27
C GLY A 78 -13.87 5.25 13.26
N TYR A 79 -13.33 5.25 14.47
CA TYR A 79 -13.96 4.53 15.58
C TYR A 79 -15.28 5.22 15.89
N GLY A 80 -16.42 4.53 15.70
CA GLY A 80 -17.73 5.04 16.06
C GLY A 80 -17.80 5.35 17.57
N ASN A 81 -18.72 6.23 17.97
CA ASN A 81 -18.96 6.58 19.37
C ASN A 81 -19.51 5.42 20.25
N ASP A 82 -19.57 4.19 19.73
CA ASP A 82 -20.01 3.02 20.47
C ASP A 82 -18.90 1.95 20.46
N ASP A 83 -18.50 1.57 21.68
CA ASP A 83 -17.61 0.48 22.07
C ASP A 83 -16.19 0.45 21.48
N LEU A 84 -15.26 1.03 22.25
CA LEU A 84 -13.80 0.97 22.07
C LEU A 84 -13.19 -0.44 22.24
N MET A 85 -14.00 -1.47 22.43
CA MET A 85 -13.56 -2.83 22.72
C MET A 85 -14.08 -3.80 21.66
N THR A 86 -13.23 -4.08 20.68
CA THR A 86 -13.38 -5.26 19.80
C THR A 86 -12.47 -6.36 20.31
N VAL A 87 -13.03 -7.52 20.65
CA VAL A 87 -12.24 -8.75 20.85
C VAL A 87 -11.84 -9.26 19.48
N ILE A 88 -10.54 -9.22 19.17
CA ILE A 88 -10.00 -9.86 17.97
C ILE A 88 -9.85 -11.35 18.29
N ASP A 89 -10.76 -12.17 17.77
CA ASP A 89 -10.62 -13.62 17.80
C ASP A 89 -9.56 -14.05 16.80
N PHE A 90 -8.38 -14.40 17.32
CA PHE A 90 -7.38 -15.12 16.54
C PHE A 90 -7.82 -16.58 16.40
N TYR A 91 -8.62 -16.89 15.37
CA TYR A 91 -8.76 -18.29 14.96
C TYR A 91 -7.41 -18.79 14.42
N SER A 92 -6.86 -19.75 15.15
CA SER A 92 -5.62 -20.46 14.86
C SER A 92 -5.87 -21.59 13.84
N LYS A 93 -5.08 -21.53 12.75
CA LYS A 93 -4.73 -22.57 11.76
C LYS A 93 -5.83 -23.28 10.97
#